data_AF-A0A952P454-F1
#
_entry.id   AF-A0A952P454-F1
#
_cell.length_a   1.000
_cell.length_b   1.000
_cell.length_c   1.000
_cell.angle_alpha   90.00
_cell.angle_beta   90.00
_cell.angle_gamma   90.00
#
_symmetry.space_group_name_H-M   'P 1'
#
loop_
_entity.id
_entity.type
_entity.pdbx_description
1 polymer ?
#
loop_
_entity_poly.entity_id
_entity_poly.type
_entity_poly.pdbx_seq_one_letter_code
_entity_poly.pdbx_strand_id
1 'polypeptide(L)'
;VDLPIEKVADLQKNKRVMFQHRYYVPIAIVMGFLVPMLVGAAFGSALTGLIVAGSFRIFMNQQSTFFINSLCHMIGKQTYSKEISARDSFLVALLTHGEGYHNFHHTFQIDYRNGVRWYHWDPTKWTIMSLKWMGLANKLRTISPSEIMKARLQAEGIRLSHSGFSPERIEQMKAKVLEAQIRWRKMKDEYALMKKQALDAGEERMRLLRYEIELAKAEFRWALKQWRVSMKMELVPVRR
;
A
#
# COMPACT_ATOMS: atom_id res chain seq x y z
N VAL A 1 -29.94 7.71 -16.84
CA VAL A 1 -30.39 7.69 -15.43
C VAL A 1 -29.38 8.52 -14.66
N ASP A 2 -29.72 9.77 -14.35
CA ASP A 2 -28.91 10.59 -13.44
C ASP A 2 -29.18 10.10 -12.01
N LEU A 3 -28.46 9.05 -11.61
CA LEU A 3 -28.49 8.62 -10.23
C LEU A 3 -27.82 9.70 -9.38
N PRO A 4 -28.43 10.13 -8.27
CA PRO A 4 -27.80 11.10 -7.38
C PRO A 4 -26.51 10.51 -6.82
N ILE A 5 -25.39 11.18 -7.07
CA ILE A 5 -24.09 10.78 -6.51
C ILE A 5 -24.04 11.29 -5.06
N GLU A 6 -24.18 10.40 -4.10
CA GLU A 6 -24.15 10.73 -2.68
C GLU A 6 -22.71 10.83 -2.14
N LYS A 7 -22.49 11.67 -1.11
CA LYS A 7 -21.22 11.80 -0.37
C LYS A 7 -20.00 12.22 -1.19
N VAL A 8 -20.19 13.01 -2.26
CA VAL A 8 -19.11 13.51 -3.15
C VAL A 8 -19.03 15.03 -3.21
N ALA A 9 -19.44 15.72 -2.15
CA ALA A 9 -19.50 17.19 -2.12
C ALA A 9 -18.13 17.85 -2.38
N ASP A 10 -17.04 17.18 -2.03
CA ASP A 10 -15.66 17.61 -2.32
C ASP A 10 -15.35 17.55 -3.83
N LEU A 11 -15.77 16.47 -4.51
CA LEU A 11 -15.61 16.32 -5.97
C LEU A 11 -16.46 17.33 -6.73
N GLN A 12 -17.71 17.56 -6.29
CA GLN A 12 -18.61 18.54 -6.90
C GLN A 12 -18.11 19.98 -6.79
N LYS A 13 -17.43 20.32 -5.68
CA LYS A 13 -16.79 21.63 -5.50
C LYS A 13 -15.57 21.83 -6.41
N ASN A 14 -14.95 20.76 -6.89
CA ASN A 14 -13.76 20.84 -7.74
C ASN A 14 -14.14 21.12 -9.20
N LYS A 15 -13.97 22.38 -9.63
CA LYS A 15 -14.27 22.83 -11.00
C LYS A 15 -13.58 22.00 -12.10
N ARG A 16 -12.37 21.47 -11.85
CA ARG A 16 -11.63 20.66 -12.84
C ARG A 16 -12.27 19.29 -13.02
N VAL A 17 -12.66 18.66 -11.92
CA VAL A 17 -13.38 17.38 -11.94
C VAL A 17 -14.73 17.55 -12.63
N MET A 18 -15.47 18.62 -12.31
CA MET A 18 -16.76 18.89 -12.93
C MET A 18 -16.66 19.24 -14.43
N PHE A 19 -15.59 19.91 -14.84
CA PHE A 19 -15.28 20.10 -16.27
C PHE A 19 -15.08 18.75 -16.97
N GLN A 20 -14.23 17.87 -16.43
CA GLN A 20 -14.02 16.54 -16.98
C GLN A 20 -15.32 15.73 -17.01
N HIS A 21 -16.13 15.77 -15.96
CA HIS A 21 -17.41 15.07 -15.87
C HIS A 21 -18.38 15.55 -16.97
N ARG A 22 -18.49 16.87 -17.17
CA ARG A 22 -19.38 17.46 -18.20
C ARG A 22 -18.96 17.12 -19.62
N TYR A 23 -17.65 17.09 -19.90
CA TYR A 23 -17.10 16.87 -21.25
C TYR A 23 -16.46 15.50 -21.43
N TYR A 24 -16.82 14.52 -20.58
CA TYR A 24 -16.18 13.21 -20.55
C TYR A 24 -16.16 12.52 -21.92
N VAL A 25 -17.30 12.48 -22.62
CA VAL A 25 -17.40 11.78 -23.92
C VAL A 25 -16.51 12.44 -24.99
N PRO A 26 -16.59 13.76 -25.24
CA PRO A 26 -15.66 14.43 -26.15
C PRO A 26 -14.18 14.22 -25.77
N ILE A 27 -13.83 14.37 -24.49
CA ILE A 27 -12.45 14.19 -24.01
C ILE A 27 -11.98 12.75 -24.27
N ALA A 28 -12.81 11.75 -23.97
CA ALA A 28 -12.49 10.34 -24.15
C ALA A 28 -12.29 9.99 -25.63
N ILE A 29 -13.14 10.51 -26.53
CA ILE A 29 -13.01 10.27 -27.97
C ILE A 29 -11.74 10.95 -28.52
N VAL A 30 -11.53 12.21 -28.17
CA VAL A 30 -10.39 13.00 -28.67
C VAL A 30 -9.07 12.42 -28.17
N MET A 31 -8.93 12.22 -26.85
CA MET A 31 -7.69 11.71 -26.26
C MET A 31 -7.50 10.21 -26.47
N GLY A 32 -8.60 9.46 -26.60
CA GLY A 32 -8.57 8.01 -26.78
C GLY A 32 -8.29 7.57 -28.21
N PHE A 33 -8.75 8.31 -29.22
CA PHE A 33 -8.68 7.89 -30.62
C PHE A 33 -8.10 8.96 -31.55
N LEU A 34 -8.59 10.21 -31.49
CA LEU A 34 -8.16 11.26 -32.42
C LEU A 34 -6.68 11.61 -32.25
N VAL A 35 -6.23 11.85 -31.01
CA VAL A 35 -4.83 12.17 -30.72
C VAL A 35 -3.91 11.01 -31.13
N PRO A 36 -4.14 9.74 -30.74
CA PRO A 36 -3.35 8.61 -31.22
C PRO A 36 -3.31 8.48 -32.74
N MET A 37 -4.44 8.71 -33.43
CA MET A 37 -4.51 8.70 -34.89
C MET A 37 -3.63 9.79 -35.52
N LEU A 38 -3.70 11.03 -35.02
CA LEU A 38 -2.90 12.15 -35.52
C LEU A 38 -1.40 11.95 -35.26
N VAL A 39 -1.05 11.44 -34.08
CA VAL A 39 0.33 11.05 -33.77
C VAL A 39 0.80 9.97 -34.75
N GLY A 40 0.01 8.90 -34.94
CA GLY A 40 0.31 7.87 -35.93
C GLY A 40 0.50 8.42 -37.33
N ALA A 41 -0.32 9.38 -37.76
CA ALA A 41 -0.19 10.07 -39.04
C ALA A 41 1.16 10.79 -39.17
N ALA A 42 1.60 11.48 -38.12
CA ALA A 42 2.90 12.15 -38.08
C ALA A 42 4.09 11.17 -38.17
N PHE A 43 3.89 9.90 -37.76
CA PHE A 43 4.87 8.81 -37.88
C PHE A 43 4.63 7.90 -39.11
N GLY A 44 3.76 8.30 -40.04
CA GLY A 44 3.59 7.65 -41.34
C GLY A 44 2.35 6.75 -41.49
N SER A 45 1.51 6.60 -40.46
CA SER A 45 0.23 5.87 -40.59
C SER A 45 -0.80 6.28 -39.54
N ALA A 46 -1.82 7.02 -39.98
CA ALA A 46 -2.98 7.39 -39.15
C ALA A 46 -3.74 6.15 -38.66
N LEU A 47 -3.90 5.15 -39.54
CA LEU A 47 -4.61 3.92 -39.24
C LEU A 47 -3.90 3.11 -38.15
N THR A 48 -2.57 3.03 -38.20
CA THR A 48 -1.78 2.35 -37.16
C THR A 48 -1.93 3.07 -35.82
N GLY A 49 -1.89 4.40 -35.81
CA GLY A 49 -2.14 5.20 -34.61
C GLY A 49 -3.53 4.96 -34.01
N LEU A 50 -4.56 4.92 -34.85
CA LEU A 50 -5.94 4.67 -34.43
C LEU A 50 -6.14 3.26 -33.85
N ILE A 51 -5.69 2.23 -34.58
CA ILE A 51 -5.93 0.83 -34.20
C ILE A 51 -5.05 0.42 -33.02
N VAL A 52 -3.74 0.68 -33.09
CA VAL A 52 -2.79 0.18 -32.09
C VAL A 52 -2.76 1.08 -30.86
N ALA A 53 -2.43 2.36 -31.03
CA ALA A 53 -2.27 3.30 -29.91
C ALA A 53 -3.61 3.81 -29.37
N GLY A 54 -4.67 3.83 -30.19
CA GLY A 54 -6.03 4.10 -29.75
C GLY A 54 -6.72 2.85 -29.20
N SER A 55 -7.26 2.03 -30.10
CA SER A 55 -8.16 0.91 -29.76
C SER A 55 -7.49 -0.19 -28.94
N PHE A 56 -6.37 -0.75 -29.40
CA PHE A 56 -5.71 -1.87 -28.73
C PHE A 56 -5.15 -1.48 -27.36
N ARG A 57 -4.53 -0.29 -27.25
CA ARG A 57 -4.11 0.26 -25.96
C ARG A 57 -5.27 0.39 -24.97
N ILE A 58 -6.40 0.96 -25.41
CA ILE A 58 -7.59 1.10 -24.55
C ILE A 58 -8.10 -0.28 -24.11
N PHE A 59 -8.18 -1.24 -25.05
CA PHE A 59 -8.58 -2.62 -24.76
C PHE A 59 -7.67 -3.23 -23.69
N MET A 60 -6.35 -3.19 -23.87
CA MET A 60 -5.39 -3.74 -22.91
C MET A 60 -5.51 -3.07 -21.54
N ASN A 61 -5.67 -1.74 -21.49
CA ASN A 61 -5.85 -1.01 -20.24
C ASN A 61 -7.16 -1.39 -19.52
N GLN A 62 -8.25 -1.59 -20.26
CA GLN A 62 -9.51 -2.07 -19.69
C GLN A 62 -9.37 -3.49 -19.14
N GLN A 63 -8.72 -4.41 -19.87
CA GLN A 63 -8.47 -5.77 -19.37
C GLN A 63 -7.64 -5.74 -18.08
N SER A 64 -6.55 -4.97 -18.04
CA SER A 64 -5.76 -4.76 -16.82
C SER A 64 -6.61 -4.21 -15.67
N THR A 65 -7.52 -3.29 -15.93
CA THR A 65 -8.40 -2.70 -14.90
C THR A 65 -9.42 -3.72 -14.38
N PHE A 66 -10.07 -4.48 -15.26
CA PHE A 66 -11.05 -5.49 -14.85
C PHE A 66 -10.42 -6.70 -14.15
N PHE A 67 -9.15 -7.00 -14.44
CA PHE A 67 -8.38 -7.97 -13.67
C PHE A 67 -8.22 -7.59 -12.20
N ILE A 68 -8.28 -6.31 -11.84
CA ILE A 68 -8.26 -5.91 -10.42
C ILE A 68 -9.48 -6.49 -9.71
N ASN A 69 -10.69 -6.27 -10.25
CA ASN A 69 -11.94 -6.72 -9.63
C ASN A 69 -12.08 -8.26 -9.53
N SER A 70 -11.28 -9.01 -10.28
CA SER A 70 -11.29 -10.47 -10.32
C SER A 70 -10.03 -11.08 -9.69
N LEU A 71 -8.88 -10.94 -10.34
CA LEU A 71 -7.62 -11.57 -9.92
C LEU A 71 -7.19 -11.11 -8.53
N CYS A 72 -7.36 -9.84 -8.16
CA CYS A 72 -7.02 -9.37 -6.81
C CYS A 72 -7.92 -9.96 -5.73
N HIS A 73 -9.05 -10.56 -6.07
CA HIS A 73 -9.95 -11.26 -5.13
C HIS A 73 -9.83 -12.78 -5.21
N MET A 74 -8.95 -13.32 -6.06
CA MET A 74 -8.78 -14.75 -6.26
C MET A 74 -7.35 -15.22 -5.98
N ILE A 75 -6.34 -14.45 -6.40
CA ILE A 75 -4.93 -14.85 -6.40
C ILE A 75 -4.14 -14.00 -5.40
N GLY A 76 -3.33 -14.66 -4.58
CA GLY A 76 -2.39 -13.99 -3.66
C GLY A 76 -2.71 -14.24 -2.19
N LYS A 77 -2.30 -13.30 -1.32
CA LYS A 77 -2.37 -13.45 0.14
C LYS A 77 -3.19 -12.33 0.78
N GLN A 78 -4.05 -12.68 1.72
CA GLN A 78 -4.67 -11.72 2.63
C GLN A 78 -3.68 -11.40 3.77
N THR A 79 -2.77 -10.45 3.55
CA THR A 79 -1.64 -10.12 4.44
C THR A 79 -2.04 -9.28 5.66
N TYR A 80 -3.02 -8.41 5.52
CA TYR A 80 -3.40 -7.36 6.48
C TYR A 80 -4.82 -7.52 7.03
N SER A 81 -5.77 -8.02 6.23
CA SER A 81 -7.12 -8.33 6.69
C SER A 81 -7.61 -9.65 6.11
N LYS A 82 -8.20 -10.50 6.96
CA LYS A 82 -8.86 -11.76 6.60
C LYS A 82 -10.35 -11.62 6.34
N GLU A 83 -10.94 -10.48 6.70
CA GLU A 83 -12.39 -10.22 6.62
C GLU A 83 -12.84 -9.85 5.20
N ILE A 84 -11.90 -9.48 4.34
CA ILE A 84 -12.15 -9.08 2.95
C ILE A 84 -11.49 -10.05 1.98
N SER A 85 -12.10 -10.30 0.83
CA SER A 85 -11.57 -11.24 -0.18
C SER A 85 -10.34 -10.72 -0.96
N ALA A 86 -10.03 -9.43 -0.85
CA ALA A 86 -8.88 -8.80 -1.50
C ALA A 86 -7.56 -9.46 -1.07
N ARG A 87 -6.63 -9.64 -2.00
CA ARG A 87 -5.35 -10.34 -1.84
C ARG A 87 -4.22 -9.50 -2.43
N ASP A 88 -3.04 -9.62 -1.81
CA ASP A 88 -1.80 -9.08 -2.32
C ASP A 88 -1.11 -10.11 -3.23
N SER A 89 -0.78 -9.69 -4.46
CA SER A 89 -0.02 -10.48 -5.42
C SER A 89 0.93 -9.61 -6.23
N PHE A 90 2.22 -9.94 -6.21
CA PHE A 90 3.25 -9.23 -7.00
C PHE A 90 3.00 -9.37 -8.50
N LEU A 91 2.63 -10.57 -8.97
CA LEU A 91 2.36 -10.82 -10.39
C LEU A 91 1.17 -9.99 -10.87
N VAL A 92 0.10 -9.93 -10.08
CA VAL A 92 -1.06 -9.10 -10.40
C VAL A 92 -0.66 -7.63 -10.37
N ALA A 93 0.14 -7.20 -9.39
CA ALA A 93 0.62 -5.83 -9.30
C ALA A 93 1.44 -5.42 -10.53
N LEU A 94 2.21 -6.34 -11.13
CA LEU A 94 2.92 -6.06 -12.37
C LEU A 94 1.96 -5.77 -13.53
N LEU A 95 0.92 -6.61 -13.69
CA LEU A 95 -0.09 -6.48 -14.76
C LEU A 95 -1.01 -5.27 -14.59
N THR A 96 -1.24 -4.86 -13.33
CA THR A 96 -2.17 -3.78 -12.95
C THR A 96 -1.46 -2.52 -12.46
N HIS A 97 -0.16 -2.40 -12.73
CA HIS A 97 0.64 -1.21 -12.40
C HIS A 97 0.57 -0.80 -10.92
N GLY A 98 0.58 -1.78 -10.01
CA GLY A 98 0.63 -1.59 -8.56
C GLY A 98 -0.64 -1.97 -7.81
N GLU A 99 -1.78 -2.01 -8.48
CA GLU A 99 -3.09 -2.29 -7.87
C GLU A 99 -3.24 -3.73 -7.33
N GLY A 100 -2.31 -4.62 -7.64
CA GLY A 100 -2.28 -6.00 -7.14
C GLY A 100 -1.91 -6.14 -5.65
N TYR A 101 -1.48 -5.08 -4.96
CA TYR A 101 -1.38 -5.05 -3.50
C TYR A 101 -2.73 -4.68 -2.87
N HIS A 102 -3.76 -5.42 -3.26
CA HIS A 102 -5.15 -5.03 -3.08
C HIS A 102 -5.64 -5.25 -1.65
N ASN A 103 -5.07 -6.22 -0.93
CA ASN A 103 -5.40 -6.43 0.47
C ASN A 103 -4.90 -5.24 1.31
N PHE A 104 -3.70 -4.73 1.01
CA PHE A 104 -3.22 -3.49 1.63
C PHE A 104 -4.13 -2.30 1.29
N HIS A 105 -4.42 -2.08 0.00
CA HIS A 105 -5.25 -0.98 -0.47
C HIS A 105 -6.62 -0.95 0.21
N HIS A 106 -7.32 -2.09 0.27
CA HIS A 106 -8.62 -2.17 0.93
C HIS A 106 -8.56 -2.04 2.45
N THR A 107 -7.47 -2.50 3.09
CA THR A 107 -7.31 -2.36 4.55
C THR A 107 -6.99 -0.92 4.94
N PHE A 108 -6.29 -0.18 4.07
CA PHE A 108 -5.72 1.13 4.35
C PHE A 108 -6.00 2.13 3.22
N GLN A 109 -7.27 2.31 2.85
CA GLN A 109 -7.73 3.10 1.69
C GLN A 109 -7.24 4.57 1.66
N ILE A 110 -6.86 5.11 2.82
CA ILE A 110 -6.35 6.48 2.95
C ILE A 110 -4.85 6.61 2.68
N ASP A 111 -4.09 5.51 2.66
CA ASP A 111 -2.68 5.53 2.30
C ASP A 111 -2.54 5.79 0.79
N TYR A 112 -1.69 6.73 0.40
CA TYR A 112 -1.50 7.03 -1.02
C TYR A 112 -0.82 5.88 -1.80
N ARG A 113 -0.27 4.88 -1.11
CA ARG A 113 0.45 3.74 -1.69
C ARG A 113 -0.47 2.54 -1.81
N ASN A 114 -0.39 1.82 -2.92
CA ASN A 114 -0.96 0.47 -3.00
C ASN A 114 0.02 -0.54 -2.40
N GLY A 115 1.31 -0.41 -2.73
CA GLY A 115 2.37 -1.23 -2.18
C GLY A 115 3.14 -0.52 -1.07
N VAL A 116 2.90 -0.90 0.19
CA VAL A 116 3.54 -0.26 1.37
C VAL A 116 5.06 -0.34 1.40
N ARG A 117 5.67 -1.43 0.93
CA ARG A 117 7.13 -1.60 1.00
C ARG A 117 7.79 -0.84 -0.14
N TRP A 118 9.02 -0.39 0.09
CA TRP A 118 9.76 0.39 -0.91
C TRP A 118 9.97 -0.40 -2.22
N TYR A 119 10.17 -1.72 -2.12
CA TYR A 119 10.37 -2.63 -3.26
C TYR A 119 9.07 -3.22 -3.82
N HIS A 120 7.90 -2.92 -3.23
CA HIS A 120 6.64 -3.31 -3.85
C HIS A 120 6.47 -2.55 -5.17
N TRP A 121 6.28 -3.28 -6.27
CA TRP A 121 6.08 -2.73 -7.60
C TRP A 121 4.82 -1.89 -7.62
N ASP A 122 5.01 -0.58 -7.63
CA ASP A 122 3.93 0.39 -7.54
C ASP A 122 4.38 1.68 -8.24
N PRO A 123 4.29 1.72 -9.59
CA PRO A 123 4.63 2.90 -10.38
C PRO A 123 3.84 4.14 -9.99
N THR A 124 2.60 4.01 -9.54
CA THR A 124 1.77 5.15 -9.13
C THR A 124 2.31 5.79 -7.85
N LYS A 125 2.72 5.00 -6.85
CA LYS A 125 3.44 5.48 -5.65
C LYS A 125 4.69 6.28 -6.01
N TRP A 126 5.51 5.78 -6.94
CA TRP A 126 6.75 6.47 -7.34
C TRP A 126 6.46 7.74 -8.14
N THR A 127 5.44 7.72 -8.99
CA THR A 127 4.97 8.91 -9.72
C THR A 127 4.51 9.99 -8.75
N ILE A 128 3.64 9.65 -7.78
CA ILE A 128 3.16 10.60 -6.76
C ILE A 128 4.31 11.12 -5.89
N MET A 129 5.28 10.27 -5.52
CA MET A 129 6.47 10.72 -4.77
C MET A 129 7.30 11.72 -5.58
N SER A 130 7.49 11.47 -6.88
CA SER A 130 8.21 12.36 -7.79
C SER A 130 7.48 13.71 -7.93
N LEU A 131 6.15 13.69 -8.06
CA LEU A 131 5.32 14.90 -8.05
C LEU A 131 5.45 15.67 -6.74
N LYS A 132 5.55 14.98 -5.60
CA LYS A 132 5.81 15.63 -4.30
C LYS A 132 7.17 16.32 -4.27
N TRP A 133 8.21 15.67 -4.81
CA TRP A 133 9.55 16.26 -4.87
C TRP A 133 9.59 17.51 -5.76
N MET A 134 8.81 17.52 -6.84
CA MET A 134 8.64 18.70 -7.71
C MET A 134 7.68 19.77 -7.14
N GLY A 135 7.11 19.58 -5.94
CA GLY A 135 6.15 20.50 -5.34
C GLY A 135 4.74 20.47 -5.96
N LEU A 136 4.47 19.54 -6.89
CA LEU A 136 3.18 19.37 -7.56
C LEU A 136 2.17 18.55 -6.74
N ALA A 137 2.65 17.79 -5.76
CA ALA A 137 1.82 17.08 -4.79
C ALA A 137 2.25 17.41 -3.36
N ASN A 138 1.28 17.51 -2.45
CA ASN A 138 1.54 17.75 -1.03
C ASN A 138 0.56 16.93 -0.17
N LYS A 139 0.77 16.93 1.15
CA LYS A 139 -0.12 16.27 2.13
C LYS A 139 -0.40 14.79 1.84
N LEU A 140 0.61 14.06 1.33
CA LEU A 140 0.49 12.61 1.14
C LEU A 140 0.20 11.93 2.48
N ARG A 141 -0.88 11.14 2.51
CA ARG A 141 -1.31 10.40 3.69
C ARG A 141 -0.68 9.02 3.71
N THR A 142 -0.13 8.63 4.85
CA THR A 142 0.46 7.30 5.05
C THR A 142 0.04 6.74 6.40
N ILE A 143 -0.26 5.45 6.46
CA ILE A 143 -0.54 4.77 7.71
C ILE A 143 0.75 4.54 8.51
N SER A 144 0.66 4.62 9.83
CA SER A 144 1.82 4.41 10.69
C SER A 144 2.31 2.97 10.58
N PRO A 145 3.63 2.71 10.62
CA PRO A 145 4.13 1.34 10.55
C PRO A 145 3.69 0.44 11.71
N SER A 146 3.28 1.03 12.84
CA SER A 146 2.73 0.29 13.99
C SER A 146 1.33 -0.23 13.70
N GLU A 147 0.46 0.58 13.08
CA GLU A 147 -0.86 0.14 12.63
C GLU A 147 -0.77 -0.94 11.55
N ILE A 148 0.14 -0.78 10.59
CA ILE A 148 0.38 -1.77 9.54
C ILE A 148 0.89 -3.09 10.13
N MET A 149 1.78 -3.04 11.13
CA MET A 149 2.24 -4.22 11.85
C MET A 149 1.10 -4.88 12.62
N LYS A 150 0.28 -4.10 13.33
CA LYS A 150 -0.87 -4.60 14.09
C LYS A 150 -1.83 -5.36 13.19
N ALA A 151 -2.23 -4.79 12.05
CA ALA A 151 -3.11 -5.47 11.09
C ALA A 151 -2.49 -6.77 10.57
N ARG A 152 -1.22 -6.75 10.22
CA ARG A 152 -0.50 -7.95 9.78
C ARG A 152 -0.47 -9.04 10.85
N LEU A 153 -0.13 -8.71 12.09
CA LEU A 153 -0.10 -9.68 13.19
C LEU A 153 -1.50 -10.20 13.51
N GLN A 154 -2.54 -9.38 13.36
CA GLN A 154 -3.94 -9.82 13.49
C GLN A 154 -4.28 -10.86 12.43
N ALA A 155 -4.01 -10.59 11.15
CA ALA A 155 -4.28 -11.50 10.06
C ALA A 155 -3.46 -12.80 10.14
N GLU A 156 -2.21 -12.71 10.59
CA GLU A 156 -1.35 -13.86 10.88
C GLU A 156 -1.83 -14.64 12.12
N GLY A 157 -2.35 -13.97 13.15
CA GLY A 157 -2.92 -14.57 14.35
C GLY A 157 -4.17 -15.42 14.08
N ILE A 158 -5.09 -14.91 13.24
CA ILE A 158 -6.26 -15.68 12.76
C ILE A 158 -5.82 -16.97 12.04
N ARG A 159 -4.69 -16.92 11.34
CA ARG A 159 -4.14 -18.09 10.65
C ARG A 159 -3.58 -19.12 11.65
N LEU A 160 -2.86 -18.66 12.68
CA LEU A 160 -2.36 -19.50 13.76
C LEU A 160 -3.49 -20.17 14.56
N SER A 161 -4.60 -19.46 14.83
CA SER A 161 -5.73 -20.04 15.55
C SER A 161 -6.35 -21.21 14.78
N HIS A 162 -6.44 -21.13 13.45
CA HIS A 162 -6.88 -22.26 12.63
C HIS A 162 -5.91 -23.44 12.62
N SER A 163 -4.66 -23.22 13.03
CA SER A 163 -3.62 -24.25 13.13
C SER A 163 -3.53 -24.91 14.52
N GLY A 164 -4.48 -24.60 15.42
CA GLY A 164 -4.56 -25.19 16.76
C GLY A 164 -3.71 -24.50 17.83
N PHE A 165 -3.15 -23.32 17.55
CA PHE A 165 -2.54 -22.50 18.60
C PHE A 165 -3.63 -21.90 19.52
N SER A 166 -3.36 -21.88 20.83
CA SER A 166 -4.28 -21.26 21.80
C SER A 166 -4.44 -19.75 21.53
N PRO A 167 -5.67 -19.21 21.55
CA PRO A 167 -5.94 -17.79 21.39
C PRO A 167 -5.16 -16.92 22.38
N GLU A 168 -5.07 -17.34 23.64
CA GLU A 168 -4.37 -16.62 24.71
C GLU A 168 -2.88 -16.49 24.38
N ARG A 169 -2.26 -17.57 23.91
CA ARG A 169 -0.85 -17.56 23.51
C ARG A 169 -0.61 -16.62 22.31
N ILE A 170 -1.51 -16.63 21.33
CA ILE A 170 -1.42 -15.74 20.16
C ILE A 170 -1.50 -14.28 20.61
N GLU A 171 -2.48 -13.94 21.46
CA GLU A 171 -2.64 -12.57 21.97
C GLU A 171 -1.44 -12.11 22.79
N GLN A 172 -0.90 -12.95 23.67
CA GLN A 172 0.31 -12.64 24.44
C GLN A 172 1.52 -12.38 23.53
N MET A 173 1.72 -13.22 22.52
CA MET A 173 2.83 -13.05 21.58
C MET A 173 2.67 -11.78 20.74
N LYS A 174 1.45 -11.52 20.26
CA LYS A 174 1.11 -10.31 19.51
C LYS A 174 1.35 -9.05 20.34
N ALA A 175 0.88 -9.02 21.58
CA ALA A 175 1.09 -7.92 22.52
C ALA A 175 2.58 -7.64 22.73
N LYS A 176 3.39 -8.68 23.01
CA LYS A 176 4.85 -8.56 23.15
C LYS A 176 5.52 -7.94 21.94
N VAL A 177 5.13 -8.33 20.72
CA VAL A 177 5.70 -7.74 19.49
C VAL A 177 5.31 -6.26 19.35
N LEU A 178 4.05 -5.92 19.59
CA LEU A 178 3.55 -4.55 19.46
C LEU A 178 4.13 -3.61 20.51
N GLU A 179 4.18 -4.04 21.77
CA GLU A 179 4.78 -3.28 22.87
C GLU A 179 6.26 -3.01 22.61
N ALA A 180 7.02 -4.03 22.21
CA ALA A 180 8.44 -3.86 21.87
C ALA A 180 8.63 -2.91 20.67
N GLN A 181 7.74 -2.96 19.67
CA GLN A 181 7.78 -2.04 18.54
C GLN A 181 7.51 -0.60 18.96
N ILE A 182 6.48 -0.39 19.80
CA ILE A 182 6.09 0.93 20.32
C ILE A 182 7.24 1.50 21.17
N ARG A 183 7.80 0.70 22.08
CA ARG A 183 8.95 1.09 22.92
C ARG A 183 10.14 1.53 22.07
N TRP A 184 10.54 0.71 21.09
CA TRP A 184 11.66 1.03 20.21
C TRP A 184 11.43 2.32 19.41
N ARG A 185 10.21 2.53 18.90
CA ARG A 185 9.87 3.76 18.17
C ARG A 185 9.89 4.99 19.06
N LYS A 186 9.27 4.90 20.24
CA LYS A 186 9.24 5.99 21.22
C LYS A 186 10.66 6.47 21.56
N MET A 187 11.57 5.53 21.84
CA MET A 187 12.97 5.87 22.12
C MET A 187 13.69 6.51 20.93
N LYS A 188 13.41 6.05 19.71
CA LYS A 188 13.98 6.65 18.49
C LYS A 188 13.48 8.08 18.27
N ASP A 189 12.19 8.32 18.52
CA ASP A 189 11.58 9.64 18.37
C ASP A 189 12.09 10.60 19.46
N GLU A 190 12.25 10.11 20.70
CA GLU A 190 12.89 10.84 21.79
C GLU A 190 14.34 11.22 21.46
N TYR A 191 15.13 10.29 20.92
CA TYR A 191 16.50 10.58 20.47
C TYR A 191 16.55 11.61 19.34
N ALA A 192 15.62 11.53 18.38
CA ALA A 192 15.54 12.51 17.30
C ALA A 192 15.17 13.90 17.82
N LEU A 193 14.23 13.97 18.77
CA LEU A 193 13.82 15.21 19.42
C LEU A 193 14.97 15.82 20.22
N MET A 194 15.63 15.01 21.06
CA MET A 194 16.81 15.44 21.82
C MET A 194 17.91 15.94 20.88
N LYS A 195 18.25 15.20 19.81
CA LYS A 195 19.25 15.64 18.84
C LYS A 195 18.90 16.97 18.18
N LYS A 196 17.61 17.25 17.95
CA LYS A 196 17.15 18.52 17.37
C LYS A 196 17.18 19.68 18.37
N GLN A 197 16.91 19.39 19.64
CA GLN A 197 16.90 20.37 20.73
C GLN A 197 18.30 20.64 21.31
N ALA A 198 19.24 19.72 21.11
CA ALA A 198 20.51 19.72 21.81
C ALA A 198 21.62 20.48 21.06
N LEU A 199 21.85 21.72 21.50
CA LEU A 199 23.20 22.23 21.76
C LEU A 199 23.74 21.75 23.14
N ASP A 200 22.88 21.34 24.09
CA ASP A 200 23.27 21.07 25.49
C ASP A 200 22.92 19.67 26.05
N ALA A 201 22.42 18.72 25.25
CA ALA A 201 22.22 17.35 25.77
C ALA A 201 23.60 16.72 26.04
N GLY A 202 23.92 16.52 27.32
CA GLY A 202 25.16 15.90 27.75
C GLY A 202 25.46 14.62 26.97
N GLU A 203 26.70 14.51 26.47
CA GLU A 203 27.16 13.42 25.59
C GLU A 203 26.86 12.03 26.19
N GLU A 204 26.98 11.91 27.51
CA GLU A 204 26.64 10.71 28.28
C GLU A 204 25.16 10.32 28.16
N ARG A 205 24.23 11.27 28.31
CA ARG A 205 22.79 11.00 28.16
C ARG A 205 22.46 10.54 26.74
N MET A 206 23.07 11.16 25.74
CA MET A 206 22.92 10.75 24.34
C MET A 206 23.50 9.34 24.09
N ARG A 207 24.60 8.99 24.77
CA ARG A 207 25.21 7.66 24.70
C ARG A 207 24.31 6.60 25.35
N LEU A 208 23.78 6.86 26.55
CA LEU A 208 22.85 5.96 27.23
C LEU A 208 21.59 5.71 26.40
N LEU A 209 20.98 6.76 25.85
CA LEU A 209 19.79 6.62 25.01
C LEU A 209 20.05 5.80 23.74
N ARG A 210 21.25 5.90 23.14
CA ARG A 210 21.65 5.02 22.03
C ARG A 210 21.70 3.55 22.43
N TYR A 211 22.24 3.25 23.61
CA TYR A 211 22.26 1.87 24.13
C TYR A 211 20.83 1.34 24.37
N GLU A 212 19.96 2.15 24.98
CA GLU A 212 18.55 1.77 25.21
C GLU A 212 17.79 1.51 23.90
N ILE A 213 18.03 2.33 22.87
CA ILE A 213 17.45 2.12 21.53
C ILE A 213 17.88 0.78 20.95
N GLU A 214 19.17 0.44 21.02
CA GLU A 214 19.66 -0.83 20.49
C GLU A 214 19.15 -2.04 21.29
N LEU A 215 18.99 -1.89 22.61
CA LEU A 215 18.35 -2.91 23.46
C LEU A 215 16.87 -3.11 23.07
N ALA A 216 16.08 -2.04 23.00
CA ALA A 216 14.67 -2.11 22.60
C ALA A 216 14.50 -2.67 21.17
N LYS A 217 15.43 -2.37 20.27
CA LYS A 217 15.49 -2.95 18.93
C LYS A 217 15.82 -4.44 18.96
N ALA A 218 16.71 -4.88 19.85
CA ALA A 218 17.02 -6.30 20.04
C ALA A 218 15.80 -7.06 20.57
N GLU A 219 15.11 -6.52 21.58
CA GLU A 219 13.85 -7.05 22.12
C GLU A 219 12.78 -7.17 21.03
N PHE A 220 12.55 -6.11 20.25
CA PHE A 220 11.59 -6.13 19.15
C PHE A 220 11.96 -7.20 18.10
N ARG A 221 13.24 -7.28 17.71
CA ARG A 221 13.72 -8.32 16.77
C ARG A 221 13.51 -9.72 17.34
N TRP A 222 13.74 -9.91 18.63
CA TRP A 222 13.53 -11.19 19.31
C TRP A 222 12.06 -11.58 19.33
N ALA A 223 11.17 -10.70 19.78
CA ALA A 223 9.73 -10.93 19.79
C ALA A 223 9.21 -11.28 18.37
N LEU A 224 9.65 -10.52 17.37
CA LEU A 224 9.28 -10.78 15.98
C LEU A 224 9.85 -12.10 15.45
N LYS A 225 11.05 -12.52 15.89
CA LYS A 225 11.62 -13.83 15.56
C LYS A 225 10.77 -14.95 16.14
N GLN A 226 10.35 -14.85 17.41
CA GLN A 226 9.48 -15.84 18.05
C GLN A 226 8.16 -15.98 17.31
N TRP A 227 7.52 -14.85 16.96
CA TRP A 227 6.31 -14.84 16.13
C TRP A 227 6.51 -15.56 14.79
N ARG A 228 7.60 -15.24 14.06
CA ARG A 228 7.91 -15.87 12.77
C ARG A 228 8.18 -17.36 12.87
N VAL A 229 8.75 -17.83 13.97
CA VAL A 229 8.95 -19.27 14.21
C VAL A 229 7.60 -19.96 14.35
N SER A 230 6.67 -19.42 15.13
CA SER A 230 5.31 -19.96 15.24
C SER A 230 4.60 -20.02 13.88
N MET A 231 4.71 -18.98 13.06
CA MET A 231 4.16 -18.97 11.69
C MET A 231 4.79 -20.03 10.77
N LYS A 232 6.03 -20.47 11.02
CA LYS A 232 6.67 -21.53 10.25
C LYS A 232 6.26 -22.92 10.74
N MET A 233 6.02 -23.08 12.04
CA MET A 233 5.58 -24.36 12.62
C MET A 233 4.20 -24.77 12.11
N GLU A 234 3.32 -23.80 11.78
CA GLU A 234 2.07 -24.05 11.03
C GLU A 234 2.30 -24.81 9.71
N LEU A 235 3.39 -24.53 8.99
CA LEU A 235 3.64 -25.11 7.67
C LEU A 235 4.17 -26.55 7.73
N VAL A 236 4.45 -27.07 8.93
CA VAL A 236 4.83 -28.46 9.13
C VAL A 236 3.55 -29.23 9.42
N PRO A 237 3.06 -30.09 8.51
CA PRO A 237 1.90 -30.90 8.79
C PRO A 237 2.20 -31.74 10.04
N VAL A 238 1.35 -31.60 11.06
CA VAL A 238 1.34 -32.55 12.17
C VAL A 238 0.98 -33.89 11.52
N ARG A 239 1.98 -34.75 11.30
CA ARG A 239 1.74 -36.16 10.97
C ARG A 239 0.94 -36.72 12.14
N ARG A 240 -0.37 -36.89 11.94
CA ARG A 240 -1.19 -37.74 12.77
C ARG A 240 -0.92 -39.19 12.40
#